data_AF-A0A0N4YVP7-F1
#
_entry.id   AF-A0A0N4YVP7-F1
#
_cell.length_a   1.000
_cell.length_b   1.000
_cell.length_c   1.000
_cell.angle_alpha   90.00
_cell.angle_beta   90.00
_cell.angle_gamma   90.00
#
_symmetry.space_group_name_H-M   'P 1'
#
loop_
_entity.id
_entity.type
_entity.pdbx_description
1 polymer ?
#
loop_
_entity_poly.entity_id
_entity_poly.type
_entity_poly.pdbx_seq_one_letter_code
_entity_poly.pdbx_strand_id
1 'polypeptide(L)'
;MRFFQKDKRKLENLKKDIDIGLSLEEAAERLRMYGPNKLTPPYKTPAWVKLLQNLFGGFNMLLWIASAASLIGYFMEKREYGEDTKLDNVSIT
;
A
#
# COMPACT_ATOMS: atom_id res chain seq x y z
N MET A 1 -18.50 -36.15 -20.68
CA MET A 1 -19.99 -36.05 -20.69
C MET A 1 -20.66 -35.80 -19.34
N ARG A 2 -20.07 -36.16 -18.18
CA ARG A 2 -20.70 -35.95 -16.86
C ARG A 2 -20.86 -34.48 -16.42
N PHE A 3 -19.99 -33.58 -16.87
CA PHE A 3 -20.08 -32.13 -16.58
C PHE A 3 -21.37 -31.50 -17.11
N PHE A 4 -21.66 -31.68 -18.41
CA PHE A 4 -22.87 -31.15 -19.05
C PHE A 4 -24.19 -31.68 -18.46
N GLN A 5 -24.21 -32.91 -17.94
CA GLN A 5 -25.40 -33.45 -17.23
C GLN A 5 -25.62 -32.79 -15.86
N LYS A 6 -24.57 -32.28 -15.20
CA LYS A 6 -24.68 -31.62 -13.89
C LYS A 6 -25.23 -30.20 -14.02
N ASP A 7 -24.78 -29.46 -15.05
CA ASP A 7 -25.30 -28.12 -15.34
C ASP A 7 -26.76 -28.16 -15.76
N LYS A 8 -27.18 -29.13 -16.58
CA LYS A 8 -28.61 -29.29 -16.94
C LYS A 8 -29.50 -29.52 -15.72
N ARG A 9 -29.11 -30.39 -14.78
CA ARG A 9 -29.85 -30.63 -13.53
C ARG A 9 -29.93 -29.39 -12.64
N LYS A 10 -28.83 -28.63 -12.53
CA LYS A 10 -28.80 -27.38 -11.76
C LYS A 10 -29.72 -26.33 -12.39
N LEU A 11 -29.71 -26.25 -13.72
CA LEU A 11 -30.56 -25.34 -14.49
C LEU A 11 -32.02 -25.74 -14.38
N GLU A 12 -32.37 -27.03 -14.42
CA GLU A 12 -33.73 -27.54 -14.22
C GLU A 12 -34.28 -27.19 -12.82
N ASN A 13 -33.44 -27.30 -11.78
CA ASN A 13 -33.83 -26.91 -10.43
C ASN A 13 -34.05 -25.39 -10.32
N LEU A 14 -33.17 -24.59 -10.92
CA LEU A 14 -33.32 -23.12 -10.92
C LEU A 14 -34.48 -22.65 -11.80
N LYS A 15 -34.78 -23.38 -12.89
CA LYS A 15 -35.86 -23.09 -13.85
C LYS A 15 -37.25 -23.21 -13.22
N LYS A 16 -37.45 -24.05 -12.22
CA LYS A 16 -38.73 -24.15 -11.49
C LYS A 16 -39.11 -22.84 -10.80
N ASP A 17 -38.12 -22.03 -10.44
CA ASP A 17 -38.30 -20.73 -9.76
C ASP A 17 -38.26 -19.54 -10.75
N ILE A 18 -38.14 -19.77 -12.06
CA ILE A 18 -37.97 -18.67 -13.05
C ILE A 18 -39.26 -17.89 -13.31
N ASP A 19 -40.44 -18.53 -13.27
CA ASP A 19 -41.71 -17.85 -13.55
C ASP A 19 -42.17 -16.94 -12.39
N ILE A 20 -41.70 -17.19 -11.15
CA ILE A 20 -42.21 -16.53 -9.93
C ILE A 20 -41.08 -15.84 -9.13
N GLY A 21 -39.82 -16.24 -9.35
CA GLY A 21 -38.68 -15.77 -8.57
C GLY A 21 -38.55 -16.44 -7.20
N LEU A 22 -37.54 -16.03 -6.44
CA LEU A 22 -37.29 -16.49 -5.07
C LEU A 22 -38.27 -15.86 -4.07
N SER A 23 -38.72 -16.64 -3.09
CA SER A 23 -39.46 -16.11 -1.96
C SER A 23 -38.58 -15.20 -1.10
N LEU A 24 -39.20 -14.25 -0.38
CA LEU A 24 -38.47 -13.30 0.47
C LEU A 24 -37.67 -14.01 1.58
N GLU A 25 -38.24 -15.07 2.16
CA GLU A 25 -37.59 -15.90 3.19
C GLU A 25 -36.40 -16.66 2.61
N GLU A 26 -36.55 -17.28 1.45
CA GLU A 26 -35.45 -18.03 0.83
C GLU A 26 -34.33 -17.09 0.35
N ALA A 27 -34.66 -15.90 -0.13
CA ALA A 27 -33.69 -14.86 -0.45
C ALA A 27 -32.92 -14.41 0.80
N ALA A 28 -33.60 -14.24 1.94
CA ALA A 28 -32.98 -13.87 3.21
C ALA A 28 -32.10 -15.00 3.78
N GLU A 29 -32.52 -16.26 3.70
CA GLU A 29 -31.71 -17.41 4.09
C GLU A 29 -30.46 -17.55 3.22
N ARG A 30 -30.58 -17.40 1.90
CA ARG A 30 -29.43 -17.41 0.98
C ARG A 30 -28.48 -16.25 1.27
N LEU A 31 -28.98 -15.06 1.60
CA LEU A 31 -28.15 -13.91 1.99
C LEU A 31 -27.37 -14.17 3.28
N ARG A 32 -27.99 -14.84 4.27
CA ARG A 32 -27.31 -15.24 5.52
C ARG A 32 -26.24 -16.31 5.27
N MET A 33 -26.51 -17.27 4.38
CA MET A 33 -25.61 -18.38 4.08
C MET A 33 -24.41 -17.99 3.22
N TYR A 34 -24.63 -17.19 2.17
CA TYR A 34 -23.59 -16.85 1.18
C TYR A 34 -22.98 -15.46 1.42
N GLY A 35 -23.59 -14.64 2.27
CA GLY A 35 -23.20 -13.27 2.47
C GLY A 35 -23.61 -12.35 1.30
N PRO A 36 -23.35 -11.04 1.42
CA PRO A 36 -23.62 -10.09 0.34
C PRO A 36 -22.82 -10.46 -0.91
N ASN A 37 -23.48 -10.45 -2.08
CA ASN A 37 -22.80 -10.62 -3.37
C ASN A 37 -22.01 -9.35 -3.74
N LYS A 38 -20.98 -9.04 -2.94
CA LYS A 38 -20.09 -7.90 -3.10
C LYS A 38 -18.65 -8.37 -2.97
N LEU A 39 -17.81 -7.99 -3.93
CA LEU A 39 -16.38 -8.21 -3.84
C LEU A 39 -15.82 -7.36 -2.69
N THR A 40 -15.16 -8.00 -1.74
CA THR A 40 -14.42 -7.30 -0.69
C THR A 40 -13.30 -6.50 -1.35
N PRO A 41 -13.25 -5.17 -1.17
CA PRO A 41 -12.19 -4.36 -1.76
C PRO A 41 -10.84 -4.78 -1.16
N PRO A 42 -9.77 -4.84 -1.97
CA PRO A 42 -8.46 -5.20 -1.45
C PRO A 42 -7.96 -4.15 -0.45
N TYR A 43 -7.29 -4.61 0.61
CA TYR A 43 -6.65 -3.72 1.57
C TYR A 43 -5.62 -2.85 0.85
N LYS A 44 -5.79 -1.52 0.92
CA LYS A 44 -4.87 -0.56 0.32
C LYS A 44 -3.86 -0.12 1.36
N THR A 45 -2.57 -0.21 1.03
CA THR A 45 -1.54 0.45 1.83
C THR A 45 -1.68 1.97 1.71
N PRO A 46 -1.58 2.72 2.83
CA PRO A 46 -1.72 4.17 2.80
C PRO A 46 -0.54 4.80 2.07
N ALA A 47 -0.77 5.97 1.45
CA ALA A 47 0.21 6.60 0.56
C ALA A 47 1.52 6.97 1.27
N TRP A 48 1.47 7.36 2.55
CA TRP A 48 2.66 7.68 3.33
C TRP A 48 3.59 6.47 3.51
N VAL A 49 3.05 5.25 3.62
CA VAL A 49 3.86 4.02 3.69
C VAL A 49 4.58 3.77 2.36
N LYS A 50 3.90 4.01 1.23
CA LYS A 50 4.50 3.88 -0.11
C LYS A 50 5.60 4.93 -0.34
N LEU A 51 5.41 6.14 0.19
CA LEU A 51 6.41 7.20 0.15
C LEU A 51 7.66 6.80 0.94
N LEU A 52 7.51 6.30 2.17
CA LEU A 52 8.63 5.82 2.98
C LEU A 52 9.40 4.69 2.29
N GLN A 53 8.68 3.78 1.65
CA GLN A 53 9.30 2.69 0.90
C GLN A 53 10.15 3.19 -0.27
N ASN A 54 9.72 4.26 -0.95
CA ASN A 54 10.52 4.90 -1.99
C ASN A 54 11.70 5.71 -1.42
N LEU A 55 11.54 6.37 -0.26
CA LEU A 55 12.58 7.18 0.38
C LEU A 55 13.76 6.37 0.93
N PHE A 56 13.51 5.15 1.41
CA PHE A 56 14.54 4.25 1.97
C PHE A 56 14.85 3.05 1.06
N GLY A 57 14.33 3.05 -0.16
CA GLY A 57 14.50 1.97 -1.13
C GLY A 57 15.60 2.23 -2.16
N GLY A 58 16.29 1.17 -2.57
CA GLY A 58 17.18 1.18 -3.74
C GLY A 58 18.32 2.20 -3.65
N PHE A 59 18.40 3.08 -4.65
CA PHE A 59 19.47 4.07 -4.82
C PHE A 59 19.43 5.21 -3.79
N ASN A 60 18.26 5.52 -3.21
CA ASN A 60 18.12 6.59 -2.22
C ASN A 60 18.95 6.34 -0.95
N MET A 61 19.37 5.10 -0.69
CA MET A 61 20.32 4.78 0.39
C MET A 61 21.67 5.48 0.24
N LEU A 62 22.13 5.70 -1.00
CA LEU A 62 23.38 6.44 -1.24
C LEU A 62 23.25 7.91 -0.84
N LEU A 63 22.07 8.51 -1.08
CA LEU A 63 21.80 9.89 -0.66
C LEU A 63 21.77 10.01 0.86
N TRP A 64 21.25 9.01 1.57
CA TRP A 64 21.31 8.97 3.03
C TRP A 64 22.73 8.88 3.57
N ILE A 65 23.58 8.03 2.98
CA ILE A 65 24.99 7.90 3.37
C ILE A 65 25.75 9.22 3.09
N ALA A 66 25.54 9.81 1.91
CA ALA A 66 26.17 11.08 1.56
C ALA A 66 25.73 12.21 2.50
N SER A 67 24.43 12.32 2.77
CA SER A 67 23.88 13.29 3.72
C SER A 67 24.47 13.13 5.12
N ALA A 68 24.56 11.89 5.62
CA ALA A 68 25.18 11.60 6.91
C ALA A 68 26.67 11.99 6.94
N ALA A 69 27.43 11.65 5.91
CA ALA A 69 28.85 11.99 5.80
C ALA A 69 29.07 13.51 5.75
N SER A 70 28.27 14.24 4.96
CA SER A 70 28.31 15.71 4.91
C SER A 70 27.97 16.35 6.24
N LEU A 71 26.98 15.82 6.95
CA LEU A 71 26.58 16.32 8.26
C LEU A 71 27.68 16.08 9.31
N ILE A 72 28.34 14.92 9.29
CA ILE A 72 29.47 14.62 10.17
C ILE A 72 30.63 15.58 9.91
N GLY A 73 31.02 15.79 8.64
CA GLY A 73 32.09 16.73 8.28
C GLY A 73 31.81 18.15 8.76
N TYR A 74 30.57 18.63 8.56
CA TYR A 74 30.15 19.94 9.06
C TYR A 74 30.21 20.05 10.59
N PHE A 75 29.78 19.00 11.30
CA PHE A 75 29.87 18.99 12.75
C PHE A 75 31.31 18.96 13.24
N MET A 76 32.21 18.25 12.56
CA MET A 76 33.64 18.24 12.88
C MET A 76 34.25 19.62 12.66
N GLU A 77 34.03 20.23 11.50
CA GLU A 77 34.50 21.59 11.19
C GLU A 77 33.99 22.60 12.22
N LYS A 78 32.71 22.55 12.58
CA LYS A 78 32.14 23.41 13.62
C LYS A 78 32.70 23.18 15.03
N ARG A 79 33.16 21.97 15.34
CA ARG A 79 33.74 21.62 16.65
C ARG A 79 35.19 22.04 16.75
N GLU A 80 35.93 21.94 15.65
CA GLU A 80 37.37 22.19 15.57
C GLU A 80 37.68 23.66 15.27
N TYR A 81 36.91 24.30 14.38
CA TYR A 81 36.94 25.75 14.17
C TYR A 81 35.97 26.47 15.10
N GLY A 82 36.23 26.36 16.41
CA GLY A 82 35.68 27.30 17.38
C GLY A 82 36.36 28.65 17.19
N GLU A 83 35.65 29.62 16.62
CA GLU A 83 35.94 31.07 16.54
C GLU A 83 37.27 31.58 15.94
N ASP A 84 38.34 30.78 15.80
CA ASP A 84 39.68 31.35 15.61
C ASP A 84 40.16 31.55 14.15
N THR A 85 39.39 31.20 13.12
CA THR A 85 39.85 31.27 11.71
C THR A 85 38.90 31.96 10.74
N LYS A 86 38.00 32.84 11.20
CA LYS A 86 37.04 33.48 10.28
C LYS A 86 37.46 34.83 9.67
N LEU A 87 38.59 35.45 9.98
CA LEU A 87 38.97 36.75 9.39
C LEU A 87 40.50 37.00 9.32
N ASP A 88 41.32 36.05 8.87
CA ASP A 88 42.74 36.31 8.58
C ASP A 88 42.96 36.96 7.19
N ASN A 89 41.95 36.93 6.32
CA ASN A 89 42.00 37.52 4.97
C ASN A 89 41.40 38.93 4.86
N VAL A 90 41.04 39.60 5.98
CA VAL A 90 40.46 40.97 5.98
C VAL A 90 41.32 42.00 6.75
N SER A 91 42.54 41.64 7.16
CA SER A 91 43.40 42.49 8.01
C SER A 91 44.45 43.32 7.25
N ILE A 92 44.30 43.48 5.93
CA ILE A 92 45.17 44.35 5.11
C ILE A 92 44.34 45.53 4.59
N THR A 93 44.07 46.52 5.43
CA THR A 93 43.73 47.90 5.04
C THR A 93 44.19 48.84 6.14
#